data_AF-A0A2T7BHW0-F1
#
_entry.id   AF-A0A2T7BHW0-F1
#
_cell.length_a   1.000
_cell.length_b   1.000
_cell.length_c   1.000
_cell.angle_alpha   90.00
_cell.angle_beta   90.00
_cell.angle_gamma   90.00
#
_symmetry.space_group_name_H-M   'P 1'
#
loop_
_entity.id
_entity.type
_entity.pdbx_description
1 polymer ?
#
loop_
_entity_poly.entity_id
_entity_poly.type
_entity_poly.pdbx_seq_one_letter_code
_entity_poly.pdbx_strand_id
1 'polypeptide(L)' 'MLKRKNGSILFTTASSAQRPINLTASFGVAAGALLNYAWLLNTDLKEDNIYAGIVSIAALVTVDKLTTQLFLYFLRSN' A
#
# COMPACT_ATOMS: atom_id res chain seq x y z
N MET A 1 -13.81 -8.63 -12.55
CA MET A 1 -14.14 -7.23 -12.92
C MET A 1 -14.46 -7.14 -14.40
N LEU A 2 -13.59 -7.61 -15.29
CA LEU A 2 -13.80 -7.56 -16.75
C LEU A 2 -15.17 -8.11 -17.23
N LYS A 3 -15.59 -9.29 -16.74
CA LYS A 3 -16.92 -9.85 -17.09
C LYS A 3 -18.11 -9.05 -16.53
N ARG A 4 -17.92 -8.36 -15.41
CA ARG A 4 -18.96 -7.62 -14.67
C ARG A 4 -18.95 -6.11 -14.95
N LYS A 5 -17.96 -5.61 -15.71
CA LYS A 5 -17.76 -4.20 -16.09
C LYS A 5 -18.01 -3.23 -14.92
N ASN A 6 -17.47 -3.59 -13.75
CA ASN A 6 -17.59 -2.80 -12.52
C ASN A 6 -16.57 -3.27 -11.47
N GLY A 7 -15.85 -2.30 -10.87
CA GLY A 7 -15.10 -2.47 -9.63
C GLY A 7 -13.89 -1.53 -9.55
N SER A 8 -13.09 -1.69 -8.50
CA SER A 8 -11.86 -0.91 -8.32
C SER A 8 -10.67 -1.78 -7.92
N ILE A 9 -9.48 -1.39 -8.36
CA ILE A 9 -8.20 -1.98 -7.97
C ILE A 9 -7.39 -0.90 -7.25
N LEU A 10 -6.94 -1.19 -6.04
CA LEU A 10 -6.09 -0.29 -5.26
C LEU A 10 -4.75 -0.96 -5.00
N PHE A 11 -3.68 -0.29 -5.40
CA PHE A 11 -2.32 -0.71 -5.11
C PHE A 11 -1.79 0.04 -3.89
N THR A 12 -1.27 -0.69 -2.90
CA THR A 12 -0.57 -0.08 -1.78
C THR A 12 0.82 0.37 -2.22
N THR A 13 1.17 1.62 -1.93
CA THR A 13 2.48 2.19 -2.20
C THR A 13 2.97 2.97 -0.98
N ALA A 14 4.26 3.30 -0.90
CA ALA A 14 4.75 4.16 0.16
C ALA A 14 4.73 5.64 -0.27
N SER A 15 4.78 6.53 0.72
CA SER A 15 4.92 7.98 0.50
C SER A 15 6.14 8.33 -0.37
N SER A 16 7.20 7.51 -0.32
CA SER A 16 8.41 7.67 -1.13
C SER A 16 8.18 7.61 -2.64
N ALA A 17 7.05 7.03 -3.09
CA ALA A 17 6.65 7.01 -4.49
C ALA A 17 6.32 8.40 -5.04
N GLN A 18 5.85 9.29 -4.16
CA GLN A 18 5.43 10.65 -4.51
C GLN A 18 6.49 11.67 -4.11
N ARG A 19 7.18 11.43 -2.98
CA ARG A 19 8.25 12.28 -2.46
C ARG A 19 9.46 11.42 -2.11
N PRO A 20 10.49 11.37 -2.96
CA PRO A 20 11.66 10.53 -2.71
C PRO A 20 12.28 10.81 -1.34
N ILE A 21 12.63 9.74 -0.63
CA ILE A 21 13.37 9.78 0.63
C ILE A 21 14.67 9.00 0.42
N ASN A 22 15.80 9.62 0.76
CA ASN A 22 17.14 9.08 0.48
C ASN A 22 17.34 7.66 1.03
N LEU A 23 16.78 7.39 2.21
CA LEU A 23 16.92 6.09 2.89
C LEU A 23 16.26 4.94 2.12
N THR A 24 15.26 5.22 1.27
CA THR A 24 14.50 4.19 0.54
C THR A 24 14.49 4.46 -0.97
N ALA A 25 15.59 4.97 -1.51
CA ALA A 25 15.68 5.40 -2.92
C ALA A 25 15.26 4.30 -3.92
N SER A 26 15.77 3.07 -3.77
CA SER A 26 15.40 1.93 -4.64
C SER A 26 13.91 1.59 -4.53
N PHE A 27 13.34 1.71 -3.33
CA PHE A 27 11.90 1.53 -3.12
C PHE A 27 11.12 2.66 -3.81
N GLY A 28 11.58 3.90 -3.75
CA GLY A 28 11.00 5.04 -4.46
C GLY A 28 10.89 4.80 -5.97
N VAL A 29 11.92 4.21 -6.60
CA VAL A 29 11.89 3.84 -8.02
C VAL A 29 10.81 2.80 -8.32
N ALA A 30 10.78 1.69 -7.57
CA ALA A 30 9.77 0.65 -7.75
C ALA A 30 8.34 1.18 -7.51
N ALA A 31 8.18 1.98 -6.47
CA ALA A 31 6.92 2.57 -6.08
C ALA A 31 6.43 3.63 -7.09
N GLY A 32 7.35 4.38 -7.72
CA GLY A 32 7.05 5.28 -8.83
C GLY A 32 6.66 4.55 -10.12
N ALA A 33 7.28 3.40 -10.41
CA ALA A 33 6.87 2.54 -11.52
C ALA A 33 5.44 2.00 -11.32
N LEU A 34 5.10 1.58 -10.10
CA LEU A 34 3.75 1.16 -9.73
C LEU A 34 2.72 2.30 -9.90
N LEU A 35 3.11 3.53 -9.58
CA LEU A 35 2.26 4.72 -9.73
C LEU A 35 1.88 4.95 -11.20
N ASN A 36 2.86 4.84 -12.11
CA ASN A 36 2.64 4.92 -13.55
C ASN A 36 1.77 3.77 -14.05
N TYR A 37 2.02 2.54 -13.58
CA TYR A 37 1.23 1.37 -13.96
C TYR A 37 -0.24 1.53 -13.56
N ALA A 38 -0.52 1.96 -12.33
CA ALA A 38 -1.90 2.19 -11.87
C ALA A 38 -2.62 3.26 -12.70
N TRP A 39 -1.90 4.29 -13.15
CA TRP A 39 -2.43 5.34 -14.01
C TRP A 39 -2.78 4.85 -15.41
N LEU A 40 -1.87 4.10 -16.04
CA LEU A 40 -2.11 3.47 -17.35
C LEU A 40 -3.29 2.50 -17.26
N LEU A 41 -3.29 1.63 -16.24
CA LEU A 41 -4.37 0.67 -16.02
C LEU A 41 -5.73 1.36 -15.82
N ASN A 42 -5.77 2.48 -15.09
CA ASN A 42 -7.00 3.25 -14.93
C ASN A 42 -7.47 3.86 -16.25
N THR A 43 -6.53 4.32 -17.07
CA THR A 43 -6.84 4.88 -18.40
C THR A 43 -7.46 3.83 -19.31
N ASP A 44 -6.92 2.62 -19.28
CA ASP A 44 -7.40 1.50 -20.10
C ASP A 44 -8.76 0.96 -19.64
N LEU A 45 -9.03 1.02 -18.33
CA LEU A 45 -10.19 0.33 -17.75
C LEU A 45 -11.36 1.25 -17.36
N LYS A 46 -11.17 2.58 -17.31
CA LYS A 46 -12.22 3.53 -16.88
C LYS A 46 -13.49 3.45 -17.74
N GLU A 47 -13.35 3.15 -19.03
CA GLU A 47 -14.49 3.02 -19.96
C GLU A 47 -15.35 1.80 -19.64
N ASP A 48 -14.75 0.80 -19.01
CA ASP A 48 -15.41 -0.40 -18.51
C ASP A 48 -15.98 -0.23 -17.09
N ASN A 49 -16.09 1.00 -16.58
CA ASN A 49 -16.42 1.33 -15.18
C ASN A 49 -15.52 0.60 -14.17
N ILE A 50 -14.26 0.39 -14.55
CA ILE A 50 -13.25 -0.20 -13.69
C ILE A 50 -12.17 0.84 -13.41
N TYR A 51 -11.98 1.15 -12.14
CA TYR A 51 -11.03 2.17 -11.72
C TYR A 51 -9.78 1.54 -11.11
N ALA A 52 -8.62 2.11 -11.41
CA ALA A 52 -7.36 1.72 -10.79
C ALA A 52 -6.71 2.93 -10.13
N GLY A 53 -6.07 2.71 -8.99
CA GLY A 53 -5.43 3.78 -8.25
C GLY A 53 -4.51 3.26 -7.18
N ILE A 54 -3.98 4.19 -6.38
CA ILE A 54 -3.05 3.88 -5.31
C ILE A 54 -3.59 4.30 -3.96
N VAL A 55 -3.16 3.59 -2.92
CA VAL A 55 -3.26 4.02 -1.52
C VAL A 55 -1.83 4.19 -1.01
N SER A 56 -1.48 5.43 -0.69
CA SER A 56 -0.16 5.77 -0.15
C SER A 56 -0.16 5.60 1.35
N ILE A 57 0.64 4.68 1.87
CA ILE A 57 0.78 4.38 3.29
C ILE A 57 2.18 4.79 3.72
N ALA A 58 2.28 5.75 4.64
CA ALA A 58 3.57 6.25 5.11
C ALA A 58 4.24 5.33 6.14
N ALA A 59 3.46 4.79 7.07
CA ALA A 59 3.93 3.88 8.11
C ALA A 59 2.78 2.96 8.56
N LEU A 60 3.13 1.74 8.95
CA LEU A 60 2.23 0.81 9.62
C LEU A 60 2.77 0.58 11.03
N VAL A 61 1.93 0.81 12.04
CA VAL A 61 2.25 0.45 13.42
C VAL A 61 1.68 -0.94 13.65
N THR A 62 2.56 -1.89 13.98
CA THR A 62 2.18 -3.26 14.30
C THR A 62 2.62 -3.62 15.71
N VAL A 63 1.78 -4.37 16.41
CA VAL A 63 2.16 -4.97 17.69
C VAL A 63 2.70 -6.36 17.38
N ASP A 64 3.98 -6.56 17.65
CA ASP A 64 4.57 -7.87 17.53
C ASP A 64 4.08 -8.81 18.65
N LYS A 65 4.06 -10.11 18.37
CA LYS A 65 3.79 -11.17 19.34
C LYS A 65 4.69 -11.06 20.55
N LEU A 66 5.97 -10.67 20.39
CA LEU A 66 6.89 -10.54 21.52
C LEU A 66 6.46 -9.41 22.47
N THR A 67 6.08 -8.25 21.92
CA THR A 67 5.55 -7.13 22.71
C THR A 67 4.28 -7.52 23.45
N THR A 68 3.41 -8.31 22.82
CA THR A 68 2.19 -8.82 23.44
C THR A 68 2.49 -9.83 24.55
N GLN A 69 3.42 -10.76 24.33
CA GLN A 69 3.85 -11.76 25.31
C GLN A 69 4.48 -11.11 26.55
N LEU A 70 5.36 -10.12 26.34
CA LEU A 70 5.98 -9.35 27.42
C LEU A 70 4.94 -8.58 28.24
N PHE A 71 3.97 -7.95 27.58
CA PHE A 71 2.87 -7.27 28.27
C PHE A 71 2.01 -8.25 29.09
N LEU A 72 1.67 -9.40 28.52
CA LEU A 72 0.92 -10.45 29.23
C LEU A 72 1.70 -11.06 30.40
N TYR A 73 3.02 -11.21 30.27
CA TYR A 73 3.90 -11.65 31.36
C TYR A 73 3.90 -10.64 32.51
N PHE A 74 4.02 -9.34 32.21
CA PHE A 74 3.95 -8.27 33.22
C PHE A 74 2.61 -8.24 33.95
N LEU A 75 1.50 -8.45 33.24
CA LEU A 75 0.15 -8.52 33.84
C LEU A 75 -0.09 -9.78 34.68
N ARG A 76 0.62 -10.88 34.39
CA ARG A 76 0.55 -12.13 35.20
C ARG A 76 1.44 -12.11 36.45
N SER A 77 2.39 -11.18 36.51
CA SER A 77 3.39 -11.08 37.59
C SER A 77 3.00 -10.08 38.68
N ASN A 78 1.82 -9.46 38.57
CA ASN A 78 1.16 -8.63 39.59
C ASN A 78 -0.19 -9.25 39.96
#